data_AF-A0A354CWZ1-F1
#
_entry.id   AF-A0A354CWZ1-F1
#
_cell.length_a   1.000
_cell.length_b   1.000
_cell.length_c   1.000
_cell.angle_alpha   90.00
_cell.angle_beta   90.00
_cell.angle_gamma   90.00
#
_symmetry.space_group_name_H-M   'P 1'
#
loop_
_entity.id
_entity.type
_entity.pdbx_description
1 polymer ?
#
loop_
_entity_poly.entity_id
_entity_poly.type
_entity_poly.pdbx_seq_one_letter_code
_entity_poly.pdbx_strand_id
1 'polypeptide(L)'
;MRPLGNAWPRLRRQLQAARYVCLFLDFDGTLAPLAEHPSKARMPDRARALLKQLRNTPRVSVGIVSGRRLQDLKRCVCVRGLSYIGNHGLEAEGPYGRYLHP
;
A
#
# COMPACT_ATOMS: atom_id res chain seq x y z
N MET A 1 9.80 -19.81 -5.07
CA MET A 1 9.89 -18.33 -5.10
C MET A 1 11.33 -17.95 -5.48
N ARG A 2 11.56 -17.12 -6.53
CA ARG A 2 12.93 -16.63 -6.80
C ARG A 2 13.25 -15.54 -5.78
N PRO A 3 14.43 -15.53 -5.13
CA PRO A 3 14.82 -14.45 -4.25
C PRO A 3 14.73 -13.10 -4.97
N LEU A 4 14.25 -12.07 -4.28
CA LEU A 4 13.99 -10.75 -4.88
C LEU A 4 15.25 -10.16 -5.52
N GLY A 5 16.43 -10.45 -4.96
CA GLY A 5 17.73 -10.04 -5.51
C GLY A 5 17.96 -10.47 -6.97
N ASN A 6 17.57 -11.70 -7.33
CA ASN A 6 17.74 -12.23 -8.68
C ASN A 6 16.72 -11.63 -9.67
N ALA A 7 15.57 -11.16 -9.17
CA ALA A 7 14.53 -10.52 -9.97
C ALA A 7 14.75 -9.00 -10.11
N TRP A 8 15.59 -8.39 -9.28
CA TRP A 8 15.74 -6.93 -9.18
C TRP A 8 16.12 -6.24 -10.49
N PRO A 9 17.13 -6.73 -11.27
CA PRO A 9 17.47 -6.10 -12.54
C PRO A 9 16.33 -6.15 -13.56
N ARG A 10 15.53 -7.22 -13.54
CA ARG A 10 14.34 -7.36 -14.40
C ARG A 10 13.22 -6.44 -13.96
N LEU A 11 12.89 -6.42 -12.67
CA LEU A 11 11.86 -5.57 -12.11
C LEU A 11 12.16 -4.09 -12.37
N ARG A 12 13.41 -3.65 -12.15
CA ARG A 12 13.85 -2.28 -12.43
C ARG A 12 13.62 -1.91 -13.90
N ARG A 13 14.03 -2.77 -14.84
CA ARG A 13 13.79 -2.53 -16.28
C ARG A 13 12.30 -2.45 -16.61
N GLN A 14 11.48 -3.33 -16.05
CA GLN A 14 10.03 -3.30 -16.25
C GLN A 14 9.39 -2.03 -15.68
N LEU A 15 9.78 -1.59 -14.49
CA LEU A 15 9.28 -0.34 -13.89
C LEU A 15 9.74 0.90 -14.67
N GLN A 16 10.94 0.89 -15.24
CA GLN A 16 11.45 2.00 -16.06
C GLN A 16 10.72 2.10 -17.41
N ALA A 17 10.39 0.97 -18.03
CA ALA A 17 9.70 0.90 -19.31
C ALA A 17 8.17 1.07 -19.19
N ALA A 18 7.59 0.86 -17.99
CA ALA A 18 6.16 0.98 -17.77
C ALA A 18 5.67 2.42 -17.97
N ARG A 19 4.63 2.59 -18.79
CA ARG A 19 3.92 3.87 -18.93
C ARG A 19 3.24 4.29 -17.63
N TYR A 20 2.69 3.33 -16.89
CA TYR A 20 2.02 3.54 -15.62
C TYR A 20 2.27 2.36 -14.68
N VAL A 21 2.34 2.60 -13.37
CA VAL A 21 2.59 1.58 -12.35
C VAL A 21 1.49 1.66 -11.28
N CYS A 22 0.84 0.53 -11.03
CA CYS A 22 -0.05 0.37 -9.89
C CYS A 22 0.64 -0.49 -8.82
N LEU A 23 0.86 0.09 -7.64
CA LEU A 23 1.44 -0.59 -6.50
C LEU A 23 0.33 -0.98 -5.52
N PHE A 24 0.21 -2.28 -5.23
CA PHE A 24 -0.65 -2.81 -4.18
C PHE A 24 0.23 -3.31 -3.05
N LEU A 25 0.09 -2.67 -1.88
CA LEU A 25 0.97 -2.91 -0.74
C LEU A 25 0.14 -3.44 0.43
N ASP A 26 0.57 -4.57 0.97
CA ASP A 26 0.05 -5.04 2.25
C ASP A 26 0.51 -4.12 3.41
N PHE A 27 -0.19 -4.16 4.55
CA PHE A 27 0.13 -3.36 5.72
C PHE A 27 0.89 -4.15 6.80
N ASP A 28 0.28 -5.17 7.39
CA ASP A 28 0.79 -5.85 8.59
C ASP A 28 1.90 -6.84 8.24
N GLY A 29 3.11 -6.58 8.72
CA GLY A 29 4.30 -7.33 8.34
C GLY A 29 4.96 -6.87 7.03
N THR A 30 4.36 -5.88 6.36
CA THR A 30 4.87 -5.32 5.11
C THR A 30 5.28 -3.85 5.28
N LEU A 31 4.32 -2.94 5.50
CA LEU A 31 4.57 -1.52 5.73
C LEU A 31 4.76 -1.19 7.20
N ALA A 32 4.14 -1.95 8.09
CA ALA A 32 4.36 -1.93 9.52
C ALA A 32 4.98 -3.27 9.94
N PRO A 33 6.04 -3.30 10.78
CA PRO A 33 6.54 -4.54 11.34
C PRO A 33 5.42 -5.33 12.04
N LEU A 34 5.51 -6.66 12.00
CA LEU A 34 4.62 -7.51 12.79
C LEU A 34 4.72 -7.13 14.27
N ALA A 35 3.57 -7.05 14.91
CA ALA A 35 3.46 -6.74 16.34
C ALA A 35 2.55 -7.79 17.01
N GLU A 36 2.76 -8.04 18.29
CA GLU A 36 1.97 -8.99 19.08
C GLU A 36 0.46 -8.70 19.04
N HIS A 37 0.09 -7.42 18.93
CA HIS A 37 -1.29 -6.98 18.81
C HIS A 37 -1.46 -5.97 17.66
N PRO A 38 -2.56 -6.03 16.88
CA PRO A 38 -2.81 -5.10 15.78
C PRO A 38 -2.81 -3.62 16.18
N SER A 39 -3.21 -3.31 17.40
CA SER A 39 -3.20 -1.95 17.95
C SER A 39 -1.79 -1.38 18.14
N LYS A 40 -0.78 -2.25 18.28
CA LYS A 40 0.64 -1.89 18.45
C LYS A 40 1.39 -1.75 17.12
N ALA A 41 0.81 -2.19 16.00
CA ALA A 41 1.47 -2.02 14.70
C ALA A 41 1.63 -0.52 14.38
N ARG A 42 2.87 -0.11 14.09
CA ARG A 42 3.22 1.27 13.76
C ARG A 42 4.05 1.29 12.49
N MET A 43 3.55 2.01 11.50
CA MET A 43 4.29 2.23 10.25
C MET A 43 5.44 3.21 10.52
N PRO A 44 6.70 2.85 10.19
CA PRO A 44 7.83 3.75 10.32
C PRO A 44 7.66 5.04 9.50
N ASP A 45 8.16 6.16 10.01
CA ASP A 45 8.03 7.46 9.33
C ASP A 45 8.69 7.47 7.95
N ARG A 46 9.78 6.71 7.78
CA ARG A 46 10.43 6.53 6.47
C ARG A 46 9.48 5.89 5.45
N ALA A 47 8.72 4.86 5.85
CA ALA A 47 7.73 4.23 4.96
C ALA A 47 6.62 5.23 4.61
N ARG A 48 6.14 6.00 5.59
CA ARG A 48 5.15 7.06 5.38
C ARG A 48 5.64 8.12 4.39
N ALA A 49 6.90 8.55 4.50
CA ALA A 49 7.51 9.51 3.59
C ALA A 49 7.60 8.96 2.16
N LEU A 50 8.00 7.69 1.99
CA LEU A 50 8.05 7.02 0.69
C LEU A 50 6.66 6.91 0.06
N LEU A 51 5.62 6.57 0.82
CA LEU A 51 4.24 6.55 0.30
C LEU A 51 3.79 7.93 -0.20
N LYS A 52 4.14 9.00 0.51
CA LYS A 52 3.85 10.38 0.07
C LYS A 52 4.59 10.73 -1.24
N GLN A 53 5.83 10.28 -1.39
CA GLN A 53 6.60 10.48 -2.62
C GLN A 53 6.00 9.68 -3.79
N LEU A 54 5.66 8.41 -3.57
CA LEU A 54 5.03 7.56 -4.58
C LEU A 54 3.68 8.13 -5.03
N ARG A 55 2.84 8.58 -4.10
CA ARG A 55 1.57 9.27 -4.40
C ARG A 55 1.75 10.49 -5.31
N ASN A 56 2.82 11.25 -5.09
CA ASN A 56 3.11 12.46 -5.87
C ASN A 56 3.79 12.16 -7.22
N THR A 57 4.02 10.88 -7.55
CA THR A 57 4.68 10.49 -8.80
C THR A 57 3.61 10.30 -9.88
N PRO A 58 3.55 11.14 -10.95
CA PRO A 58 2.39 11.22 -11.85
C PRO A 58 1.97 9.91 -12.54
N ARG A 59 2.90 8.97 -12.71
CA ARG A 59 2.67 7.66 -13.35
C ARG A 59 2.48 6.51 -12.37
N VAL A 60 2.27 6.81 -11.08
CA VAL A 60 2.15 5.81 -10.02
C VAL A 60 0.82 5.97 -9.29
N SER A 61 0.07 4.88 -9.19
CA SER A 61 -1.03 4.71 -8.25
C SER A 61 -0.61 3.79 -7.11
N VAL A 62 -1.05 4.09 -5.89
CA VAL A 62 -0.77 3.25 -4.72
C VAL A 62 -2.08 2.89 -4.03
N GLY A 63 -2.30 1.58 -3.88
CA GLY A 63 -3.35 0.98 -3.07
C GLY A 63 -2.76 0.28 -1.86
N ILE A 64 -3.28 0.58 -0.67
CA ILE A 64 -2.96 -0.18 0.54
C ILE A 64 -4.04 -1.24 0.73
N VAL A 65 -3.66 -2.50 0.80
CA VAL A 65 -4.55 -3.65 0.97
C VAL A 65 -4.32 -4.26 2.34
N SER A 66 -5.38 -4.50 3.11
CA SER A 66 -5.24 -5.10 4.44
C SER A 66 -6.51 -5.82 4.88
N GLY A 67 -6.35 -6.78 5.80
CA GLY A 67 -7.46 -7.37 6.55
C GLY A 67 -8.08 -6.41 7.57
N ARG A 68 -7.42 -5.30 7.91
CA ARG A 68 -7.95 -4.28 8.82
C ARG A 68 -9.20 -3.62 8.25
N ARG A 69 -10.11 -3.18 9.13
CA ARG A 69 -11.23 -2.30 8.75
C ARG A 69 -10.70 -1.07 8.03
N LEU A 70 -11.45 -0.59 7.04
CA LEU A 70 -10.99 0.51 6.19
C LEU A 70 -10.63 1.76 7.01
N GLN A 71 -11.44 2.09 8.02
CA GLN A 71 -11.22 3.24 8.88
C GLN A 71 -9.95 3.09 9.74
N ASP A 72 -9.69 1.90 10.28
CA ASP A 72 -8.47 1.60 11.05
C ASP A 72 -7.22 1.69 10.18
N LEU A 73 -7.29 1.11 8.97
CA LEU A 73 -6.19 1.14 8.01
C LEU A 73 -5.80 2.59 7.67
N LYS A 74 -6.78 3.44 7.36
CA LYS A 74 -6.57 4.87 7.08
C LYS A 74 -5.93 5.60 8.26
N ARG A 75 -6.34 5.29 9.51
CA ARG A 75 -5.73 5.85 10.73
C ARG A 75 -4.28 5.44 10.88
N CYS A 76 -3.94 4.17 10.65
CA CYS A 76 -2.58 3.67 10.78
C CYS A 76 -1.65 4.26 9.71
N VAL A 77 -2.08 4.27 8.45
CA VAL A 77 -1.27 4.74 7.31
C VAL A 77 -1.19 6.26 7.27
N CYS A 78 -2.25 6.99 7.63
CA CYS A 78 -2.28 8.46 7.71
C CYS A 78 -1.62 9.18 6.51
N VAL A 79 -1.89 8.70 5.29
CA VAL A 79 -1.49 9.35 4.03
C VAL A 79 -2.73 9.57 3.17
N ARG A 80 -3.14 10.83 3.02
CA ARG A 80 -4.28 11.19 2.17
C ARG A 80 -3.93 11.02 0.68
N GLY A 81 -4.94 10.75 -0.14
CA GLY A 81 -4.81 10.62 -1.59
C GLY A 81 -4.28 9.27 -2.08
N LEU A 82 -4.21 8.26 -1.20
CA LEU A 82 -4.00 6.87 -1.59
C LEU A 82 -5.35 6.16 -1.75
N SER A 83 -5.34 5.03 -2.46
CA SER A 83 -6.45 4.07 -2.38
C SER A 83 -6.25 3.15 -1.18
N TYR A 84 -7.33 2.83 -0.50
CA TYR A 84 -7.36 1.97 0.68
C TYR A 84 -8.36 0.85 0.46
N ILE A 85 -7.95 -0.37 0.75
CA ILE A 85 -8.74 -1.59 0.62
C ILE A 85 -8.65 -2.32 1.96
N GLY A 86 -9.77 -2.37 2.68
CA GLY A 86 -9.90 -2.97 4.01
C GLY A 86 -10.79 -4.22 4.01
N ASN A 87 -10.88 -4.88 5.16
CA ASN A 87 -11.66 -6.11 5.39
C ASN A 87 -11.48 -7.13 4.25
N HIS A 88 -10.24 -7.40 3.86
CA HIS A 88 -9.93 -8.37 2.79
C HIS A 88 -10.57 -8.05 1.43
N GLY A 89 -10.87 -6.78 1.14
CA GLY A 89 -11.48 -6.35 -0.12
C GLY A 89 -12.97 -6.02 -0.03
N LEU A 90 -13.60 -6.24 1.11
CA LEU A 90 -15.02 -5.93 1.31
C LEU A 90 -15.29 -4.43 1.42
N GLU A 91 -14.26 -3.62 1.71
CA GLU A 91 -14.34 -2.17 1.74
C GLU A 91 -13.21 -1.57 0.92
N ALA A 92 -13.50 -0.56 0.10
CA ALA A 92 -12.45 0.25 -0.52
C ALA A 92 -12.84 1.73 -0.64
N GLU A 93 -11.86 2.61 -0.58
CA GLU A 93 -12.00 4.04 -0.83
C GLU A 93 -10.73 4.58 -1.47
N GLY A 94 -10.89 5.39 -2.53
CA GLY A 94 -9.77 6.05 -3.18
C GLY A 94 -10.24 7.26 -3.99
N PRO A 95 -9.33 7.88 -4.76
CA PRO A 95 -9.64 9.08 -5.56
C PRO A 95 -10.79 8.91 -6.56
N TYR A 96 -11.10 7.66 -6.93
CA TYR A 96 -12.08 7.32 -7.97
C TYR A 96 -13.41 6.81 -7.41
N GLY A 97 -13.58 6.78 -6.09
CA GLY A 97 -14.83 6.39 -5.46
C GLY A 97 -14.67 5.47 -4.26
N ARG A 98 -15.80 4.93 -3.83
CA ARG A 98 -15.92 4.02 -2.69
C ARG A 98 -16.61 2.74 -3.12
N TYR A 99 -16.18 1.62 -2.56
CA TYR A 99 -16.81 0.32 -2.69
C TYR A 99 -17.10 -0.24 -1.30
N LEU A 100 -18.27 -0.85 -1.17
CA LEU A 100 -18.68 -1.62 -0.01
C LEU A 100 -19.39 -2.86 -0.54
N HIS A 101 -18.92 -4.04 -0.15
CA HIS A 101 -19.61 -5.28 -0.48
C HIS A 101 -20.99 -5.29 0.21
N PRO A 102 -22.07 -5.66 -0.51
CA PRO A 102 -23.43 -5.73 0.03
C PRO A 102 -23.57 -6.73 1.20
#